data_AF-A0A5E4N7I6-F1
#
_entry.id   AF-A0A5E4N7I6-F1
#
_cell.length_a   1.000
_cell.length_b   1.000
_cell.length_c   1.000
_cell.angle_alpha   90.00
_cell.angle_beta   90.00
_cell.angle_gamma   90.00
#
_symmetry.space_group_name_H-M   'P 1'
#
loop_
_entity.id
_entity.type
_entity.pdbx_description
1 polymer ?
#
loop_
_entity_poly.entity_id
_entity_poly.type
_entity_poly.pdbx_seq_one_letter_code
_entity_poly.pdbx_strand_id
1 'polypeptide(L)'
;MNHTKAILSTHPETERTTRWRKEISSTSSWVPNESLPPGHNETWPVWRTLNRFRTGIGRTKDNLIKWGLLDSADTLCLCGEEQTMLHIIKCTACSQTCTPEDIQKGTNQGINVARIWAETI
;
A
#
# COMPACT_ATOMS: atom_id res chain seq x y z
N MET A 1 32.81 11.56 -32.17
CA MET A 1 31.56 12.24 -31.76
C MET A 1 31.44 12.09 -30.25
N ASN A 2 31.67 13.18 -29.51
CA ASN A 2 31.56 13.19 -28.05
C ASN A 2 30.08 13.17 -27.65
N HIS A 3 29.57 12.03 -27.19
CA HIS A 3 28.31 11.99 -26.47
C HIS A 3 28.52 12.41 -25.01
N THR A 4 29.03 13.62 -24.80
CA THR A 4 28.96 14.23 -23.48
C THR A 4 27.51 14.67 -23.31
N LYS A 5 26.67 13.78 -22.75
CA LYS A 5 25.38 14.21 -22.20
C LYS A 5 25.71 15.27 -21.17
N ALA A 6 25.42 16.53 -21.50
CA ALA A 6 25.52 17.62 -20.55
C ALA A 6 24.76 17.19 -19.30
N ILE A 7 25.46 17.15 -18.16
CA ILE A 7 24.83 16.96 -16.87
C ILE A 7 24.07 18.26 -16.64
N LEU A 8 22.80 18.28 -17.06
CA LEU A 8 21.87 19.35 -16.74
C LEU A 8 21.91 19.52 -15.23
N SER A 9 22.20 20.74 -14.76
CA SER A 9 22.40 21.07 -13.34
C SER A 9 21.13 20.98 -12.49
N THR A 10 20.14 20.20 -12.94
CA THR A 10 18.87 19.94 -12.26
C THR A 10 19.02 18.68 -11.41
N HIS A 11 18.36 18.67 -10.24
CA HIS A 11 18.30 17.49 -9.38
C HIS A 11 17.82 16.28 -10.20
N PRO A 12 18.41 15.08 -10.08
CA PRO A 12 18.07 13.93 -10.94
C PRO A 12 16.57 13.60 -11.01
N GLU A 13 15.83 13.82 -9.93
CA GLU A 13 14.36 13.66 -9.86
C GLU A 13 13.61 14.63 -10.79
N THR A 14 14.06 15.89 -10.86
CA THR A 14 13.46 16.91 -11.73
C THR A 14 13.65 16.56 -13.20
N GLU A 15 14.84 16.07 -13.56
CA GLU A 15 15.15 15.63 -14.91
C GLU A 15 14.27 14.43 -15.33
N ARG A 16 14.16 13.41 -14.46
CA ARG A 16 13.35 12.22 -14.72
C ARG A 16 11.87 12.56 -14.87
N THR A 17 11.29 13.26 -13.91
CA THR A 17 9.86 13.65 -13.96
C THR A 17 9.54 14.53 -15.18
N THR A 18 10.47 15.40 -15.61
CA THR A 18 10.31 16.23 -16.81
C THR A 18 10.31 15.38 -18.08
N ARG A 19 11.22 14.41 -18.20
CA ARG A 19 11.26 13.48 -19.34
C ARG A 19 10.00 12.63 -19.41
N TRP A 20 9.57 12.06 -18.29
CA TRP A 20 8.34 11.27 -18.25
C TRP A 20 7.12 12.08 -18.68
N ARG A 21 6.96 13.32 -18.18
CA ARG A 21 5.87 14.21 -18.61
C ARG A 21 5.90 14.52 -20.11
N LYS A 22 7.09 14.60 -20.71
CA LYS A 22 7.24 14.84 -22.15
C LYS A 22 6.89 13.61 -22.99
N GLU A 23 7.14 12.41 -22.46
CA GLU A 23 6.87 11.13 -23.14
C GLU A 23 5.43 10.65 -23.00
N ILE A 24 4.78 10.94 -21.88
CA ILE A 24 3.36 10.63 -21.66
C ILE A 24 2.54 11.59 -22.53
N SER A 25 1.74 11.05 -23.45
CA SER A 25 0.93 11.85 -24.37
C SER A 25 0.02 12.83 -23.63
N SER A 26 -0.27 13.96 -24.26
CA SER A 26 -1.14 15.03 -23.74
C SER A 26 -2.59 14.62 -23.45
N THR A 27 -2.95 13.36 -23.66
CA THR A 27 -4.28 12.79 -23.40
C THR A 27 -4.41 12.17 -22.01
N SER A 28 -3.31 11.98 -21.28
CA SER A 28 -3.32 11.43 -19.92
C SER A 28 -3.41 12.54 -18.87
N SER A 29 -4.37 12.45 -17.95
CA SER A 29 -4.45 13.29 -16.75
C SER A 29 -3.47 12.89 -15.64
N TRP A 30 -2.77 11.76 -15.83
CA TRP A 30 -1.83 11.24 -14.85
C TRP A 30 -0.50 11.99 -14.89
N VAL A 31 -0.07 12.49 -13.73
CA VAL A 31 1.21 13.18 -13.57
C VAL A 31 2.20 12.23 -12.88
N PRO A 32 3.33 11.90 -13.51
CA PRO A 32 4.34 11.07 -12.88
C PRO A 32 4.96 11.81 -11.69
N ASN A 33 5.13 11.08 -10.59
CA ASN A 33 5.65 11.57 -9.32
C ASN A 33 6.56 10.50 -8.70
N GLU A 34 7.70 10.92 -8.17
CA GLU A 34 8.69 10.03 -7.54
C GLU A 34 8.52 9.90 -6.03
N SER A 35 7.54 10.58 -5.43
CA SER A 35 7.29 10.43 -4.00
C SER A 35 6.77 9.04 -3.66
N LEU A 36 7.42 8.40 -2.68
CA LEU A 36 6.88 7.19 -2.06
C LEU A 36 5.53 7.48 -1.40
N PRO A 37 4.60 6.50 -1.38
CA PRO A 37 3.30 6.70 -0.77
C PRO A 37 3.44 7.00 0.73
N PRO A 38 2.42 7.61 1.36
CA PRO A 38 2.42 7.87 2.80
C PRO A 38 2.71 6.62 3.64
N GLY A 39 3.38 6.79 4.77
CA GLY A 39 3.81 5.67 5.63
C GLY A 39 5.09 4.96 5.16
N HIS A 40 5.80 5.46 4.14
CA HIS A 40 7.07 4.86 3.68
C HIS A 40 8.20 4.88 4.72
N ASN A 41 8.11 5.75 5.73
CA ASN A 41 9.08 5.82 6.84
C ASN A 41 8.77 4.82 7.97
N GLU A 42 7.67 4.08 7.88
CA GLU A 42 7.35 3.04 8.86
C GLU A 42 8.27 1.82 8.70
N THR A 43 8.31 0.97 9.72
CA THR A 43 9.02 -0.31 9.64
C THR A 43 8.51 -1.16 8.48
N TRP A 44 9.37 -2.04 7.95
CA TRP A 44 9.01 -2.87 6.80
C TRP A 44 7.70 -3.66 7.00
N PRO A 45 7.46 -4.37 8.13
CA PRO A 45 6.20 -5.07 8.33
C PRO A 45 4.97 -4.16 8.22
N VAL A 46 5.04 -2.97 8.82
CA VAL A 46 3.94 -1.98 8.79
C VAL A 46 3.75 -1.41 7.39
N TRP A 47 4.83 -1.03 6.70
CA TRP A 47 4.75 -0.50 5.33
C TRP A 47 4.21 -1.56 4.36
N ARG A 48 4.64 -2.82 4.47
CA ARG A 48 4.11 -3.95 3.69
C ARG A 48 2.60 -4.10 3.90
N THR A 49 2.16 -4.13 5.15
CA THR A 49 0.75 -4.32 5.50
C THR A 49 -0.11 -3.14 5.05
N LEU A 50 0.40 -1.91 5.14
CA LEU A 50 -0.28 -0.73 4.60
C LEU A 50 -0.50 -0.83 3.08
N ASN A 51 0.48 -1.35 2.32
CA ASN A 51 0.32 -1.57 0.89
C ASN A 51 -0.60 -2.75 0.54
N ARG A 52 -0.65 -3.80 1.38
CA ARG A 52 -1.67 -4.86 1.26
C ARG A 52 -3.08 -4.28 1.39
N PHE A 53 -3.31 -3.40 2.37
CA PHE A 53 -4.59 -2.71 2.51
C PHE A 53 -4.94 -1.86 1.28
N ARG A 54 -3.99 -1.08 0.75
CA ARG A 54 -4.22 -0.24 -0.45
C ARG A 54 -4.62 -1.05 -1.69
N THR A 55 -4.00 -2.21 -1.86
CA THR A 55 -4.27 -3.09 -3.00
C THR A 55 -5.51 -3.97 -2.77
N GLY A 56 -5.99 -4.06 -1.54
CA GLY A 56 -7.09 -4.96 -1.16
C GLY A 56 -6.71 -6.45 -1.20
N ILE A 57 -5.42 -6.77 -1.29
CA ILE A 57 -4.90 -8.14 -1.39
C ILE A 57 -3.82 -8.36 -0.32
N GLY A 58 -4.02 -9.37 0.52
CA GLY A 58 -3.13 -9.70 1.62
C GLY A 58 -3.33 -11.13 2.11
N ARG A 59 -2.58 -11.55 3.13
CA ARG A 59 -2.64 -12.92 3.68
C ARG A 59 -3.76 -13.07 4.70
N THR A 60 -4.95 -12.56 4.37
CA THR A 60 -6.17 -12.82 5.13
C THR A 60 -6.58 -14.28 5.01
N LYS A 61 -7.24 -14.84 6.03
CA LYS A 61 -7.68 -16.24 6.04
C LYS A 61 -8.50 -16.60 4.79
N ASP A 62 -9.40 -15.72 4.34
CA ASP A 62 -10.18 -15.93 3.12
C ASP A 62 -9.28 -16.12 1.88
N ASN A 63 -8.25 -15.29 1.73
CA ASN A 63 -7.28 -15.38 0.64
C ASN A 63 -6.36 -16.59 0.79
N LEU A 64 -5.91 -16.90 2.01
CA LEU A 64 -5.05 -18.06 2.27
C LEU A 64 -5.76 -19.38 1.94
N ILE A 65 -7.06 -19.50 2.23
CA ILE A 65 -7.88 -20.65 1.83
C ILE A 65 -8.03 -20.70 0.31
N LYS A 66 -8.34 -19.56 -0.34
CA LYS A 66 -8.40 -19.47 -1.82
C LYS A 66 -7.08 -19.86 -2.48
N TRP A 67 -5.95 -19.59 -1.84
CA TRP A 67 -4.61 -19.96 -2.31
C TRP A 67 -4.17 -21.37 -1.93
N GLY A 68 -4.98 -22.12 -1.18
CA GLY A 68 -4.63 -23.46 -0.69
C GLY A 68 -3.45 -23.47 0.29
N LEU A 69 -3.24 -22.36 1.02
CA LEU A 69 -2.18 -22.20 2.02
C LEU A 69 -2.68 -22.34 3.46
N LEU A 70 -3.99 -22.51 3.64
CA LEU A 70 -4.61 -22.78 4.93
C LEU A 70 -5.58 -23.96 4.76
N ASP A 71 -5.26 -25.08 5.42
CA ASP A 71 -6.06 -26.31 5.34
C ASP A 71 -7.34 -26.26 6.19
N SER A 72 -7.42 -25.30 7.12
CA SER A 72 -8.61 -25.11 7.95
C SER A 72 -9.68 -24.34 7.18
N ALA A 73 -10.93 -24.80 7.26
CA ALA A 73 -12.10 -24.03 6.80
C ALA A 73 -12.42 -22.80 7.68
N ASP A 74 -11.60 -22.52 8.70
CA ASP A 74 -11.76 -21.34 9.55
C ASP A 74 -11.32 -20.07 8.81
N THR A 75 -12.29 -19.39 8.20
CA THR A 75 -12.14 -18.07 7.60
C THR A 75 -12.35 -16.94 8.61
N LEU A 76 -12.64 -17.23 9.89
CA LEU A 76 -13.18 -16.24 10.82
C LEU A 76 -12.11 -15.36 11.46
N CYS A 77 -12.44 -14.10 11.61
CA CYS A 77 -11.74 -13.12 12.42
C CYS A 77 -12.07 -13.35 13.91
N LEU A 78 -11.31 -12.69 14.80
CA LEU A 78 -11.55 -12.73 16.25
C LEU A 78 -12.95 -12.22 16.65
N CYS A 79 -13.56 -11.36 15.83
CA CYS A 79 -14.92 -10.89 16.07
C CYS A 79 -16.01 -11.87 15.57
N GLY A 80 -15.64 -12.99 14.96
CA GLY A 80 -16.56 -13.99 14.41
C GLY A 80 -17.02 -13.76 12.96
N GLU A 81 -16.66 -12.64 12.33
CA GLU A 81 -16.93 -12.36 10.92
C GLU A 81 -15.85 -12.92 10.01
N GLU A 82 -16.12 -13.09 8.71
CA GLU A 82 -15.10 -13.52 7.75
C GLU A 82 -13.92 -12.53 7.70
N GLN A 83 -12.71 -13.04 7.94
CA GLN A 83 -11.48 -12.24 7.90
C GLN A 83 -11.11 -11.96 6.45
N THR A 84 -11.68 -10.89 5.90
CA THR A 84 -11.36 -10.33 4.58
C THR A 84 -10.55 -9.04 4.71
N MET A 85 -9.89 -8.60 3.63
CA MET A 85 -9.14 -7.34 3.60
C MET A 85 -10.00 -6.11 3.91
N LEU A 86 -11.28 -6.13 3.54
CA LEU A 86 -12.22 -5.06 3.86
C LEU A 86 -12.69 -5.11 5.33
N HIS A 87 -12.84 -6.32 5.87
CA HIS A 87 -13.28 -6.52 7.24
C HIS A 87 -12.24 -6.04 8.25
N ILE A 88 -10.99 -6.46 8.09
CA ILE A 88 -9.92 -6.24 9.08
C ILE A 88 -9.58 -4.78 9.35
N ILE A 89 -9.84 -3.87 8.40
CA ILE A 89 -9.67 -2.43 8.60
C ILE A 89 -10.80 -1.79 9.44
N LYS A 90 -11.95 -2.45 9.53
CA LYS A 90 -13.16 -2.01 10.26
C LYS A 90 -13.50 -2.93 11.44
N CYS A 91 -12.68 -3.93 11.73
CA CYS A 91 -12.98 -4.94 12.72
C CYS A 91 -13.08 -4.31 14.11
N THR A 92 -14.26 -4.40 14.73
CA THR A 92 -14.54 -3.80 16.04
C THR A 92 -13.90 -4.54 17.21
N ALA A 93 -13.42 -5.77 17.01
CA ALA A 93 -12.62 -6.49 18.00
C ALA A 93 -11.17 -5.99 18.06
N CYS A 94 -10.71 -5.21 17.07
CA CYS A 94 -9.41 -4.56 17.13
C CYS A 94 -9.47 -3.29 18.00
N SER A 95 -8.35 -2.94 18.64
CA SER A 95 -8.25 -1.72 19.46
C SER A 95 -8.33 -0.42 18.67
N GLN A 96 -8.21 -0.50 17.33
CA GLN A 96 -8.24 0.62 16.39
C GLN A 96 -8.97 0.16 15.12
N THR A 97 -9.69 1.08 14.49
CA THR A 97 -10.31 0.90 13.16
C THR A 97 -10.02 2.12 12.29
N CYS A 98 -10.12 1.96 10.98
CA CYS A 98 -9.88 3.05 10.04
C CYS A 98 -10.77 2.95 8.80
N THR A 99 -10.78 4.03 8.02
CA THR A 99 -11.42 4.07 6.70
C THR A 99 -10.45 3.68 5.58
N PRO A 100 -10.92 3.28 4.38
CA PRO A 100 -10.06 3.14 3.21
C PRO A 100 -9.27 4.42 2.89
N GLU A 101 -9.85 5.60 3.15
CA GLU A 101 -9.21 6.89 2.96
C GLU A 101 -8.03 7.10 3.91
N ASP A 102 -8.16 6.64 5.16
CA ASP A 102 -7.07 6.66 6.15
C ASP A 102 -5.88 5.80 5.70
N ILE A 103 -6.15 4.65 5.11
CA ILE A 103 -5.13 3.76 4.51
C ILE A 103 -4.44 4.46 3.33
N GLN A 104 -5.22 5.05 2.43
CA GLN A 104 -4.68 5.71 1.25
C GLN A 104 -3.79 6.91 1.62
N LYS A 105 -4.25 7.73 2.57
CA LYS A 105 -3.52 8.89 3.07
C LYS A 105 -2.41 8.53 4.07
N GLY A 106 -2.37 7.29 4.56
CA GLY A 106 -1.43 6.87 5.60
C GLY A 106 -1.56 7.69 6.87
N THR A 107 -2.81 7.96 7.30
CA THR A 107 -3.06 8.67 8.56
C THR A 107 -2.65 7.80 9.75
N ASN A 108 -2.54 8.40 10.94
CA ASN A 108 -2.22 7.67 12.16
C ASN A 108 -3.19 6.50 12.41
N GLN A 109 -4.48 6.65 12.08
CA GLN A 109 -5.47 5.56 12.20
C GLN A 109 -5.12 4.40 11.27
N GLY A 110 -4.87 4.69 9.99
CA GLY A 110 -4.50 3.65 9.02
C GLY A 110 -3.18 2.95 9.37
N ILE A 111 -2.19 3.71 9.85
CA ILE A 111 -0.91 3.16 10.30
C ILE A 111 -1.09 2.29 11.56
N ASN A 112 -1.91 2.71 12.52
CA ASN A 112 -2.15 1.95 13.75
C ASN A 112 -2.85 0.61 13.45
N VAL A 113 -3.84 0.62 12.55
CA VAL A 113 -4.45 -0.63 12.07
C VAL A 113 -3.42 -1.51 11.36
N ALA A 114 -2.52 -0.94 10.54
CA ALA A 114 -1.45 -1.70 9.91
C ALA A 114 -0.48 -2.32 10.92
N ARG A 115 -0.21 -1.66 12.05
CA ARG A 115 0.61 -2.21 13.14
C ARG A 115 -0.04 -3.42 13.80
N ILE A 116 -1.37 -3.40 14.01
CA ILE A 116 -2.11 -4.54 14.60
C ILE A 116 -1.95 -5.79 13.73
N TRP A 117 -1.97 -5.62 12.40
CA TRP A 117 -1.96 -6.73 11.46
C TRP A 117 -0.57 -7.02 10.84
N ALA A 118 0.48 -6.31 11.24
CA ALA A 118 1.81 -6.34 10.60
C ALA A 118 2.44 -7.75 10.51
N GLU A 119 2.24 -8.55 11.57
CA GLU A 119 2.78 -9.91 11.69
C GLU A 119 1.77 -11.00 11.30
N THR A 120 0.52 -10.62 11.04
CA THR A 120 -0.58 -11.56 10.77
C THR A 120 -0.89 -11.66 9.29
N ILE A 121 -0.94 -10.53 8.56
CA ILE A 121 -1.46 -10.48 7.18
C ILE A 121 -0.47 -10.04 6.12
#